data_AF-A0A7S2EC03-F1
#
_entry.id   AF-A0A7S2EC03-F1
#
_cell.length_a   1.000
_cell.length_b   1.000
_cell.length_c   1.000
_cell.angle_alpha   90.00
_cell.angle_beta   90.00
_cell.angle_gamma   90.00
#
_symmetry.space_group_name_H-M   'P 1'
#
loop_
_entity.id
_entity.type
_entity.pdbx_description
1 polymer ?
#
loop_
_entity_poly.entity_id
_entity_poly.type
_entity_poly.pdbx_seq_one_letter_code
_entity_poly.pdbx_strand_id
1 'polypeptide(L)'
;TRGNPAGPPGSCGSDHRQSLTWTRVNPGGCLPPPRSGAASVVVKGRLYMFGGYGGGTGRLDDFYSFSFDTCAWEEVRVLSSEKPGCRENNGVVIGDSSRVYLFGGYNGTSWLNDLWMFDIDTQRWTCIQENSDPHDED
;
A
#
# COMPACT_ATOMS: atom_id res chain seq x y z
N THR A 1 -15.24 20.94 -69.47
CA THR A 1 -14.33 21.69 -68.58
C THR A 1 -14.40 21.10 -67.19
N ARG A 2 -13.24 20.65 -66.66
CA ARG A 2 -12.93 20.21 -65.27
C ARG A 2 -13.67 18.93 -64.81
N GLY A 3 -13.05 17.83 -64.40
CA GLY A 3 -11.73 17.61 -63.82
C GLY A 3 -11.90 17.04 -62.41
N ASN A 4 -11.66 15.74 -62.24
CA ASN A 4 -11.69 15.00 -60.96
C ASN A 4 -10.53 15.46 -60.03
N PRO A 5 -10.53 15.20 -58.71
CA PRO A 5 -10.02 13.88 -58.28
C PRO A 5 -10.65 13.27 -57.03
N ALA A 6 -10.45 11.95 -56.94
CA ALA A 6 -10.73 11.09 -55.80
C ALA A 6 -10.03 11.58 -54.51
N GLY A 7 -10.76 11.49 -53.39
CA GLY A 7 -10.19 11.62 -52.05
C GLY A 7 -9.29 10.42 -51.71
N PRO A 8 -8.33 10.59 -50.78
CA PRO A 8 -7.27 9.61 -50.51
C PRO A 8 -7.84 8.35 -49.83
N PRO A 9 -7.15 7.19 -49.94
CA PRO A 9 -7.37 6.08 -49.03
C PRO A 9 -6.77 6.47 -47.68
N GLY A 10 -7.54 7.21 -46.90
CA GLY A 10 -7.19 7.53 -45.52
C GLY A 10 -7.31 6.27 -44.68
N SER A 11 -6.18 5.58 -44.52
CA SER A 11 -5.81 4.76 -43.36
C SER A 11 -6.89 4.76 -42.28
N CYS A 12 -7.59 3.62 -42.16
CA CYS A 12 -8.31 3.30 -40.94
C CYS A 12 -7.26 3.34 -39.83
N GLY A 13 -7.17 4.49 -39.15
CA GLY A 13 -6.28 4.68 -38.02
C GLY A 13 -6.50 3.49 -37.11
N SER A 14 -5.45 2.70 -36.91
CA SER A 14 -5.44 1.64 -35.94
C SER A 14 -5.76 2.29 -34.61
N ASP A 15 -7.02 2.18 -34.21
CA ASP A 15 -7.45 2.35 -32.83
C ASP A 15 -6.67 1.31 -32.04
N HIS A 16 -5.47 1.69 -31.60
CA HIS A 16 -4.70 0.98 -30.61
C HIS A 16 -5.46 1.14 -29.29
N ARG A 17 -6.58 0.44 -29.22
CA ARG A 17 -7.30 0.17 -27.99
C ARG A 17 -6.30 -0.56 -27.11
N GLN A 18 -5.64 0.18 -26.23
CA GLN A 18 -4.76 -0.42 -25.24
C GLN A 18 -5.60 -1.43 -24.47
N SER A 19 -5.30 -2.71 -24.66
CA SER A 19 -6.01 -3.79 -24.00
C SER A 19 -5.73 -3.68 -22.52
N LEU A 20 -6.75 -3.33 -21.74
CA LEU A 20 -6.66 -3.25 -20.28
C LEU A 20 -6.69 -4.66 -19.70
N THR A 21 -5.55 -5.35 -19.81
CA THR A 21 -5.36 -6.71 -19.30
C THR A 21 -4.50 -6.69 -18.06
N TRP A 22 -4.96 -7.39 -17.03
CA TRP A 22 -4.14 -7.70 -15.88
C TRP A 22 -3.06 -8.70 -16.27
N THR A 23 -1.83 -8.44 -15.81
CA THR A 23 -0.69 -9.34 -15.97
C THR A 23 -0.08 -9.64 -14.62
N ARG A 24 0.31 -10.90 -14.42
CA ARG A 24 1.05 -11.30 -13.23
C ARG A 24 2.48 -10.77 -13.30
N VAL A 25 2.87 -10.02 -12.28
CA VAL A 25 4.28 -9.65 -12.05
C VAL A 25 4.96 -10.78 -11.27
N ASN A 26 6.23 -11.06 -11.58
CA ASN A 26 7.06 -12.02 -10.85
C ASN A 26 8.10 -11.24 -10.03
N PRO A 27 7.75 -10.75 -8.82
CA PRO A 27 8.63 -9.91 -8.05
C PRO A 27 9.77 -10.71 -7.43
N GLY A 28 10.95 -10.07 -7.30
CA GLY A 28 12.08 -10.61 -6.54
C GLY A 28 12.05 -10.20 -5.07
N GLY A 29 13.15 -10.49 -4.37
CA GLY A 29 13.41 -10.00 -3.00
C GLY A 29 12.76 -10.82 -1.89
N CYS A 30 12.52 -10.18 -0.75
CA CYS A 30 11.91 -10.79 0.43
C CYS A 30 10.38 -10.69 0.32
N LEU A 31 9.74 -11.75 -0.18
CA LEU A 31 8.29 -11.75 -0.42
C LEU A 31 7.52 -11.72 0.91
N PRO A 32 6.51 -10.84 1.06
CA PRO A 32 5.60 -10.90 2.20
C PRO A 32 4.81 -12.20 2.19
N PRO A 33 4.53 -12.83 3.35
CA PRO A 33 3.63 -13.99 3.41
C PRO A 33 2.21 -13.65 2.93
N PRO A 34 1.43 -14.67 2.49
CA PRO A 34 0.04 -14.50 2.08
C PRO A 34 -0.80 -13.81 3.16
N ARG A 35 -1.68 -12.89 2.76
CA ARG A 35 -2.51 -12.10 3.67
C ARG A 35 -3.75 -11.50 3.00
N SER A 36 -4.76 -11.17 3.80
CA SER A 36 -5.88 -10.28 3.44
C SER A 36 -5.95 -9.08 4.39
N GLY A 37 -6.70 -8.03 4.04
CA GLY A 37 -6.97 -6.91 4.95
C GLY A 37 -5.74 -6.07 5.35
N ALA A 38 -4.60 -6.24 4.68
CA ALA A 38 -3.42 -5.39 4.89
C ALA A 38 -3.69 -3.99 4.34
N ALA A 39 -3.16 -2.97 5.02
CA ALA A 39 -3.22 -1.60 4.51
C ALA A 39 -2.00 -1.34 3.61
N SER A 40 -2.22 -0.71 2.45
CA SER A 40 -1.14 -0.38 1.52
C SER A 40 -1.26 1.02 0.93
N VAL A 41 -0.12 1.64 0.66
CA VAL A 41 -0.03 2.99 0.11
C VAL A 41 1.19 3.14 -0.79
N VAL A 42 1.10 3.97 -1.83
CA VAL A 42 2.23 4.24 -2.74
C VAL A 42 2.80 5.63 -2.48
N VAL A 43 4.08 5.71 -2.12
CA VAL A 43 4.79 6.97 -1.89
C VAL A 43 6.26 6.82 -2.27
N LYS A 44 6.87 7.87 -2.85
CA LYS A 44 8.28 7.88 -3.30
C LYS A 44 8.66 6.65 -4.16
N GLY A 45 7.80 6.28 -5.12
CA GLY A 45 8.09 5.18 -6.06
C GLY A 45 8.07 3.78 -5.43
N ARG A 46 7.46 3.65 -4.24
CA ARG A 46 7.37 2.39 -3.51
C ARG A 46 5.95 2.17 -2.99
N LEU A 47 5.49 0.93 -3.02
CA LEU A 47 4.30 0.51 -2.30
C LEU A 47 4.71 0.05 -0.90
N TYR A 48 4.13 0.61 0.14
CA TYR A 48 4.29 0.17 1.52
C TYR A 48 3.07 -0.62 1.95
N MET A 49 3.25 -1.68 2.72
CA MET A 49 2.18 -2.56 3.17
C MET A 49 2.42 -2.99 4.62
N PHE A 50 1.43 -2.73 5.49
CA PHE A 50 1.49 -3.05 6.92
C PHE A 50 0.39 -4.03 7.32
N GLY A 51 0.78 -5.06 8.07
CA GLY A 51 -0.12 -5.98 8.74
C GLY A 51 -0.96 -6.84 7.80
N GLY A 52 -2.22 -7.05 8.18
CA GLY A 52 -3.18 -7.95 7.54
C GLY A 52 -3.38 -9.25 8.31
N TYR A 53 -4.13 -10.17 7.72
CA TYR A 53 -4.45 -11.48 8.27
C TYR A 53 -3.93 -12.60 7.37
N GLY A 54 -2.99 -13.39 7.89
CA GLY A 54 -2.34 -14.49 7.17
C GLY A 54 -3.05 -15.83 7.29
N GLY A 55 -4.31 -15.86 7.74
CA GLY A 55 -5.04 -17.11 7.98
C GLY A 55 -4.47 -17.84 9.20
N GLY A 56 -3.79 -18.97 8.95
CA GLY A 56 -3.23 -19.82 10.02
C GLY A 56 -2.14 -19.16 10.88
N THR A 57 -1.48 -18.12 10.36
CA THR A 57 -0.49 -17.34 11.13
C THR A 57 -1.10 -16.22 11.96
N GLY A 58 -2.40 -15.96 11.83
CA GLY A 58 -3.09 -14.90 12.56
C GLY A 58 -2.92 -13.52 11.94
N ARG A 59 -3.12 -12.49 12.76
CA ARG A 59 -2.90 -11.08 12.37
C ARG A 59 -1.42 -10.78 12.37
N LEU A 60 -0.99 -9.98 11.41
CA LEU A 60 0.40 -9.65 11.18
C LEU A 60 0.67 -8.21 11.64
N ASP A 61 1.90 -7.95 12.03
CA ASP A 61 2.47 -6.65 12.41
C ASP A 61 3.78 -6.35 11.65
N ASP A 62 3.99 -7.09 10.56
CA ASP A 62 5.12 -6.95 9.67
C ASP A 62 4.91 -5.77 8.71
N PHE A 63 6.01 -5.22 8.23
CA PHE A 63 6.00 -4.04 7.39
C PHE A 63 6.88 -4.26 6.17
N TYR A 64 6.29 -4.24 4.99
CA TYR A 64 6.96 -4.52 3.73
C TYR A 64 6.87 -3.33 2.79
N SER A 65 7.84 -3.23 1.89
CA SER A 65 7.76 -2.34 0.75
C SER A 65 8.13 -3.03 -0.56
N PHE A 66 7.49 -2.62 -1.64
CA PHE A 66 7.77 -3.04 -3.00
C PHE A 66 8.31 -1.85 -3.79
N SER A 67 9.50 -2.01 -4.36
CA SER A 67 10.10 -1.04 -5.26
C SER A 67 9.61 -1.28 -6.68
N PHE A 68 8.98 -0.26 -7.29
CA PHE A 68 8.56 -0.34 -8.69
C PHE A 68 9.75 -0.31 -9.66
N ASP A 69 10.87 0.30 -9.26
CA ASP A 69 12.08 0.38 -10.09
C ASP A 69 12.81 -0.96 -10.19
N THR A 70 12.92 -1.68 -9.07
CA THR A 70 13.64 -2.97 -9.01
C THR A 70 12.72 -4.17 -9.09
N CYS A 71 11.40 -3.95 -9.08
CA CYS A 71 10.38 -4.99 -9.07
C CYS A 71 10.63 -6.04 -7.97
N ALA A 72 10.99 -5.57 -6.77
CA ALA A 72 11.36 -6.43 -5.65
C ALA A 72 10.71 -5.98 -4.34
N TRP A 73 10.35 -6.96 -3.52
CA TRP A 73 9.90 -6.75 -2.15
C TRP A 73 11.08 -6.71 -1.19
N GLU A 74 10.95 -5.92 -0.14
CA GLU A 74 11.83 -5.93 1.03
C GLU A 74 11.03 -5.71 2.30
N GLU A 75 11.49 -6.29 3.39
CA GLU A 75 11.00 -5.95 4.72
C GLU A 75 11.54 -4.57 5.09
N VAL A 76 10.65 -3.67 5.51
CA VAL A 76 11.01 -2.31 5.87
C VAL A 76 11.77 -2.34 7.18
N ARG A 77 13.00 -1.83 7.16
CA ARG A 77 13.77 -1.63 8.38
C ARG A 77 13.06 -0.61 9.27
N VAL A 78 12.81 -0.99 10.52
CA VAL A 78 12.25 -0.11 11.56
C VAL A 78 13.32 0.19 12.60
N LEU A 79 13.60 1.48 12.82
CA LEU A 79 14.63 1.97 13.74
C LEU A 79 14.07 2.51 15.06
N SER A 80 12.74 2.62 15.19
CA SER A 80 12.07 2.91 16.45
C SER A 80 12.00 1.66 17.32
N SER A 81 11.99 1.85 18.65
CA SER A 81 11.74 0.78 19.62
C SER A 81 10.28 0.35 19.62
N GLU A 82 9.39 1.29 19.35
CA GLU A 82 7.94 1.08 19.28
C GLU A 82 7.47 1.02 17.83
N LYS A 83 6.40 0.27 17.60
CA LYS A 83 5.72 0.13 16.33
C LYS A 83 4.25 -0.25 16.59
N PRO A 84 3.34 -0.06 15.61
CA PRO A 84 1.98 -0.53 15.74
C PRO A 84 1.94 -2.05 15.97
N GLY A 85 1.05 -2.51 16.85
CA GLY A 85 0.78 -3.94 17.04
C GLY A 85 0.07 -4.61 15.84
N CYS A 86 -0.11 -5.92 15.91
CA CYS A 86 -0.74 -6.70 14.84
C CYS A 86 -2.18 -6.25 14.58
N ARG A 87 -2.55 -6.16 13.30
CA ARG A 87 -3.87 -5.67 12.90
C ARG A 87 -4.21 -6.04 11.46
N GLU A 88 -5.50 -6.19 11.20
CA GLU A 88 -6.08 -6.25 9.86
C GLU A 88 -7.18 -5.18 9.70
N ASN A 89 -7.61 -4.93 8.47
CA ASN A 89 -8.67 -3.97 8.12
C ASN A 89 -8.41 -2.55 8.65
N ASN A 90 -7.13 -2.17 8.72
CA ASN A 90 -6.66 -0.85 9.11
C ASN A 90 -6.62 0.12 7.91
N GLY A 91 -6.70 1.42 8.21
CA GLY A 91 -6.55 2.49 7.21
C GLY A 91 -5.11 2.96 7.10
N VAL A 92 -4.65 3.30 5.88
CA VAL A 92 -3.35 3.94 5.66
C VAL A 92 -3.46 5.07 4.65
N VAL A 93 -2.80 6.19 4.91
CA VAL A 93 -2.78 7.36 4.04
C VAL A 93 -1.41 8.03 4.01
N ILE A 94 -1.14 8.79 2.95
CA ILE A 94 0.04 9.66 2.84
C ILE A 94 -0.33 11.01 3.44
N GLY A 95 0.47 11.53 4.36
CA GLY A 95 0.31 12.89 4.84
C GLY A 95 1.11 13.90 4.02
N ASP A 96 2.36 13.57 3.71
CA ASP A 96 3.25 14.42 2.91
C ASP A 96 4.26 13.56 2.11
N SER A 97 5.35 14.16 1.64
CA SER A 97 6.34 13.45 0.82
C SER A 97 7.03 12.28 1.51
N SER A 98 7.08 12.22 2.84
CA SER A 98 7.83 11.20 3.60
C SER A 98 7.05 10.53 4.71
N ARG A 99 5.85 11.01 5.05
CA ARG A 99 5.08 10.51 6.18
C ARG A 99 3.85 9.74 5.75
N VAL A 100 3.72 8.55 6.31
CA VAL A 100 2.57 7.65 6.14
C VAL A 100 1.88 7.51 7.49
N TYR A 101 0.55 7.62 7.49
CA TYR A 101 -0.28 7.51 8.68
C TYR A 101 -1.10 6.23 8.64
N LEU A 102 -1.13 5.52 9.75
CA LEU A 102 -1.81 4.25 9.95
C LEU A 102 -2.82 4.44 11.08
N PHE A 103 -4.09 4.11 10.83
CA PHE A 103 -5.15 4.29 11.81
C PHE A 103 -5.99 3.03 11.98
N GLY A 104 -6.25 2.70 13.25
CA GLY A 104 -7.20 1.68 13.67
C GLY A 104 -6.90 0.26 13.17
N GLY A 105 -7.97 -0.49 12.89
CA GLY A 105 -7.93 -1.91 12.51
C GLY A 105 -8.45 -2.83 13.62
N TYR A 106 -8.22 -4.13 13.48
CA TYR A 106 -8.60 -5.14 14.46
C TYR A 106 -7.41 -6.06 14.78
N ASN A 107 -7.03 -6.17 16.06
CA ASN A 107 -5.87 -6.97 16.48
C ASN A 107 -6.18 -8.45 16.76
N GLY A 108 -7.45 -8.84 16.68
CA GLY A 108 -7.91 -10.18 17.08
C GLY A 108 -8.75 -10.20 18.35
N THR A 109 -8.68 -9.13 19.15
CA THR A 109 -9.39 -8.98 20.43
C THR A 109 -10.25 -7.72 20.45
N SER A 110 -9.71 -6.59 19.99
CA SER A 110 -10.38 -5.29 20.01
C SER A 110 -10.23 -4.56 18.68
N TRP A 111 -11.22 -3.73 18.39
CA TRP A 111 -11.07 -2.67 17.39
C TRP A 111 -10.14 -1.61 17.94
N LEU A 112 -9.27 -1.09 17.07
CA LEU A 112 -8.25 -0.13 17.44
C LEU A 112 -8.67 1.29 17.01
N ASN A 113 -8.29 2.28 17.81
CA ASN A 113 -8.41 3.71 17.49
C ASN A 113 -7.08 4.46 17.66
N ASP A 114 -5.96 3.75 17.75
CA ASP A 114 -4.62 4.34 17.76
C ASP A 114 -4.26 4.95 16.40
N LEU A 115 -3.44 5.99 16.43
CA LEU A 115 -2.90 6.67 15.26
C LEU A 115 -1.39 6.60 15.28
N TRP A 116 -0.82 6.02 14.24
CA TRP A 116 0.62 5.90 14.06
C TRP A 116 1.09 6.66 12.83
N MET A 117 2.29 7.22 12.91
CA MET A 117 2.99 7.82 11.78
C MET A 117 4.30 7.08 11.53
N PHE A 118 4.56 6.66 10.30
CA PHE A 118 5.87 6.22 9.85
C PHE A 118 6.53 7.32 9.03
N ASP A 119 7.72 7.74 9.44
CA ASP A 119 8.58 8.64 8.68
C ASP A 119 9.58 7.81 7.87
N ILE A 120 9.46 7.86 6.54
CA ILE A 120 10.22 7.05 5.58
C ILE A 120 11.72 7.38 5.62
N ASP A 121 12.05 8.66 5.81
CA ASP A 121 13.43 9.13 5.73
C ASP A 121 14.22 8.74 6.99
N THR A 122 13.56 8.75 8.14
CA THR A 122 14.15 8.34 9.43
C THR A 122 13.92 6.88 9.76
N GLN A 123 13.05 6.18 9.03
CA GLN A 123 12.67 4.79 9.24
C GLN A 123 12.09 4.52 10.65
N ARG A 124 11.28 5.45 11.17
CA ARG A 124 10.77 5.40 12.53
C ARG A 124 9.25 5.49 12.55
N TRP A 125 8.64 4.65 13.37
CA TRP A 125 7.27 4.83 13.81
C TRP A 125 7.22 5.83 14.97
N THR A 126 6.11 6.56 15.06
CA THR A 126 5.75 7.41 16.19
C THR A 126 4.28 7.18 16.50
N CYS A 127 3.97 6.84 17.75
CA CYS A 127 2.59 6.82 18.24
C CYS A 127 2.13 8.28 18.40
N ILE A 128 1.11 8.66 17.64
CA ILE A 128 0.50 10.00 17.69
C ILE A 128 -0.68 10.00 18.67
N GLN A 129 -1.41 8.89 18.72
CA GLN A 129 -2.52 8.66 19.64
C GLN A 129 -2.52 7.18 20.06
N GLU A 130 -2.53 6.93 21.37
CA GLU A 130 -2.66 5.59 21.92
C GLU A 130 -4.08 5.03 21.72
N ASN A 131 -4.20 3.70 21.78
CA ASN A 131 -5.50 3.06 21.77
C ASN A 131 -6.20 3.31 23.11
N SER A 132 -7.37 3.91 23.09
CA SER A 132 -8.17 4.19 24.29
C SER A 132 -9.64 3.83 24.06
N ASP A 133 -10.29 3.27 25.08
CA ASP A 133 -11.75 3.13 25.05
C ASP A 133 -12.37 4.48 25.45
N PRO A 134 -13.18 5.14 24.60
CA PRO A 134 -13.87 6.36 24.98
C PRO A 134 -14.90 6.15 26.11
N HIS A 135 -15.15 4.91 26.55
CA HIS A 135 -16.06 4.59 27.65
C HIS A 135 -15.40 4.35 29.02
N ASP A 136 -14.07 4.46 29.14
CA ASP A 136 -13.36 4.28 30.41
C ASP A 136 -13.17 5.60 31.21
N GLU A 137 -13.66 6.74 30.70
CA GLU A 137 -13.74 7.99 31.47
C GLU A 137 -15.16 8.19 32.04
N ASP A 138 -15.43 7.56 33.19
CA ASP A 138 -16.56 7.85 34.10
C ASP A 138 -16.10 8.77 35.27
#